data_AF-A0A1H3IUU7-F1
#
_entry.id   AF-A0A1H3IUU7-F1
#
_cell.length_a   1.000
_cell.length_b   1.000
_cell.length_c   1.000
_cell.angle_alpha   90.00
_cell.angle_beta   90.00
_cell.angle_gamma   90.00
#
_symmetry.space_group_name_H-M   'P 1'
#
loop_
_entity.id
_entity.type
_entity.pdbx_description
1 polymer ?
#
loop_
_entity_poly.entity_id
_entity_poly.type
_entity_poly.pdbx_seq_one_letter_code
_entity_poly.pdbx_strand_id
1 'polypeptide(L)'
;MPAAIEVGDGVVGVILYGSVARGEANRRSDLDIWVLTQGDRAAKQREANAVARDLEDADFNGNRYAYDINVEAVQAIPTYTEDIREIVVSGIPIFTTNKFETVEKLLLEEGGNDE
;
A
#
# COMPACT_ATOMS: atom_id res chain seq x y z
N MET A 1 -8.32 1.99 22.27
CA MET A 1 -8.73 1.40 20.98
C MET A 1 -7.86 2.07 19.94
N PRO A 2 -6.96 1.36 19.23
CA PRO A 2 -6.36 1.98 18.06
C PRO A 2 -7.51 2.37 17.14
N ALA A 3 -7.46 3.59 16.59
CA ALA A 3 -8.47 4.03 15.65
C ALA A 3 -8.64 2.94 14.61
N ALA A 4 -9.86 2.42 14.46
CA ALA A 4 -10.17 1.63 13.28
C ALA A 4 -9.74 2.52 12.11
N ILE A 5 -8.86 2.00 11.25
CA ILE A 5 -8.51 2.68 10.01
C ILE A 5 -9.84 2.80 9.27
N GLU A 6 -10.51 3.95 9.37
CA GLU A 6 -11.45 4.35 8.35
C GLU A 6 -10.58 4.46 7.12
N VAL A 7 -10.60 3.39 6.32
CA VAL A 7 -10.04 3.38 4.98
C VAL A 7 -10.83 4.42 4.23
N GLY A 8 -10.39 5.68 4.35
CA GLY A 8 -11.24 6.84 4.15
C GLY A 8 -11.79 6.86 2.73
N ASP A 9 -12.90 7.57 2.54
CA ASP A 9 -13.58 7.67 1.25
C ASP A 9 -12.58 7.81 0.09
N GLY A 10 -12.67 6.88 -0.87
CA GLY A 10 -11.82 6.89 -2.06
C GLY A 10 -10.54 6.06 -1.98
N VAL A 11 -10.22 5.35 -0.89
CA VAL A 11 -9.18 4.30 -0.94
C VAL A 11 -9.75 3.05 -1.61
N VAL A 12 -9.00 2.47 -2.55
CA VAL A 12 -9.43 1.29 -3.31
C VAL A 12 -8.57 0.06 -3.05
N GLY A 13 -7.33 0.24 -2.57
CA GLY A 13 -6.44 -0.85 -2.17
C GLY A 13 -5.36 -0.41 -1.20
N VAL A 14 -4.93 -1.33 -0.32
CA VAL A 14 -3.82 -1.20 0.61
C VAL A 14 -3.01 -2.49 0.56
N ILE A 15 -1.74 -2.39 0.21
CA ILE A 15 -0.82 -3.52 0.07
C ILE A 15 0.41 -3.30 0.94
N LEU A 16 0.76 -4.30 1.74
CA LEU A 16 2.07 -4.41 2.37
C LEU A 16 3.04 -4.97 1.34
N TYR A 17 4.15 -4.30 1.09
CA TYR A 17 5.15 -4.76 0.13
C TYR A 17 6.56 -4.71 0.73
N GLY A 18 7.57 -4.89 -0.12
CA GLY A 18 8.95 -4.78 0.28
C GLY A 18 9.43 -5.97 1.12
N SER A 19 10.44 -5.72 1.95
CA SER A 19 11.19 -6.79 2.63
C SER A 19 10.33 -7.61 3.60
N VAL A 20 9.30 -7.02 4.20
CA VAL A 20 8.41 -7.71 5.14
C VAL A 20 7.50 -8.68 4.39
N ALA A 21 6.91 -8.24 3.27
CA ALA A 21 6.06 -9.10 2.44
C ALA A 21 6.82 -10.31 1.89
N ARG A 22 8.12 -10.13 1.55
CA ARG A 22 8.98 -11.20 1.04
C ARG A 22 9.64 -12.08 2.12
N GLY A 23 9.45 -11.77 3.40
CA GLY A 23 10.08 -12.51 4.51
C GLY A 23 11.60 -12.29 4.64
N GLU A 24 12.12 -11.20 4.05
CA GLU A 24 13.53 -10.81 4.06
C GLU A 24 13.85 -9.76 5.14
N ALA A 25 12.81 -9.22 5.77
CA ALA A 25 12.93 -8.16 6.76
C ALA A 25 13.74 -8.58 7.99
N ASN A 26 14.41 -7.60 8.57
CA ASN A 26 15.04 -7.73 9.88
C ASN A 26 14.42 -6.72 10.86
N ARG A 27 14.87 -6.73 12.12
CA ARG A 27 14.33 -5.87 13.19
C ARG A 27 14.45 -4.35 12.96
N ARG A 28 15.16 -3.92 11.92
CA ARG A 28 15.33 -2.51 11.53
C ARG A 28 14.61 -2.17 10.23
N SER A 29 13.94 -3.12 9.61
CA SER A 29 13.13 -2.88 8.43
C SER A 29 11.86 -2.14 8.81
N ASP A 30 11.48 -1.18 7.97
CA ASP A 30 10.19 -0.50 8.05
C ASP A 30 9.09 -1.37 7.41
N LEU A 31 7.83 -1.06 7.71
CA LEU A 31 6.67 -1.62 7.02
C LEU A 31 6.34 -0.73 5.82
N ASP A 32 6.64 -1.21 4.62
CA ASP A 32 6.36 -0.52 3.36
C ASP A 32 4.89 -0.76 2.95
N ILE A 33 4.08 0.30 2.95
CA ILE A 33 2.65 0.24 2.63
C ILE A 33 2.37 1.07 1.38
N TRP A 34 1.75 0.43 0.39
CA TRP A 34 1.25 1.11 -0.78
C TRP A 34 -0.26 1.29 -0.68
N VAL A 35 -0.75 2.50 -0.92
CA VAL A 35 -2.17 2.84 -0.88
C VAL A 35 -2.60 3.34 -2.25
N LEU A 36 -3.57 2.66 -2.85
CA LEU A 36 -4.19 3.09 -4.08
C LEU A 36 -5.48 3.87 -3.78
N THR A 37 -5.59 5.07 -4.36
CA THR A 37 -6.77 5.92 -4.18
C THR A 37 -7.38 6.40 -5.50
N GLN A 38 -8.69 6.55 -5.52
CA GLN A 38 -9.45 7.28 -6.55
C GLN A 38 -9.76 8.74 -6.12
N GLY A 39 -9.26 9.17 -4.95
CA GLY A 39 -9.44 10.51 -4.40
C GLY A 39 -8.24 11.44 -4.66
N ASP A 40 -8.19 12.56 -3.93
CA ASP A 40 -7.03 13.46 -3.95
C ASP A 40 -5.81 12.79 -3.28
N ARG A 41 -4.83 12.43 -4.09
CA ARG A 41 -3.56 11.80 -3.66
C ARG A 41 -2.88 12.57 -2.55
N ALA A 42 -2.80 13.90 -2.65
CA ALA A 42 -2.07 14.72 -1.68
C ALA A 42 -2.83 14.81 -0.35
N ALA A 43 -4.16 14.87 -0.39
CA ALA A 43 -4.99 14.76 0.81
C ALA A 43 -4.83 13.39 1.47
N LYS A 44 -4.90 12.32 0.68
CA LYS A 44 -4.76 10.95 1.16
C LYS A 44 -3.38 10.63 1.70
N GLN A 45 -2.32 11.18 1.12
CA GLN A 45 -0.97 11.09 1.68
C GLN A 45 -0.88 11.75 3.07
N ARG A 46 -1.53 12.90 3.27
CA ARG A 46 -1.55 13.56 4.60
C ARG A 46 -2.31 12.73 5.64
N GLU A 47 -3.45 12.16 5.25
CA GLU A 47 -4.24 11.24 6.09
C GLU A 47 -3.42 9.99 6.44
N ALA A 48 -2.81 9.35 5.45
CA ALA A 48 -1.96 8.17 5.64
C ALA A 48 -0.78 8.46 6.59
N ASN A 49 -0.10 9.60 6.42
CA ASN A 49 0.99 9.99 7.30
C ASN A 49 0.52 10.29 8.73
N ALA A 50 -0.72 10.72 8.93
CA ALA A 50 -1.28 10.89 10.27
C ALA A 50 -1.53 9.53 10.93
N VAL A 51 -2.12 8.58 10.20
CA VAL A 51 -2.31 7.20 10.65
C VAL A 51 -0.98 6.52 10.96
N ALA A 52 0.04 6.70 10.10
CA ALA A 52 1.38 6.16 10.32
C ALA A 52 1.95 6.60 11.67
N ARG A 53 1.88 7.91 11.98
CA ARG A 53 2.34 8.44 13.27
C ARG A 53 1.60 7.82 14.46
N ASP A 54 0.28 7.68 14.36
CA ASP A 54 -0.52 7.06 15.42
C ASP A 54 -0.16 5.57 15.61
N LEU A 55 0.19 4.87 14.53
CA LEU A 55 0.65 3.47 14.57
C LEU A 55 2.07 3.33 15.12
N GLU A 56 2.97 4.27 14.81
CA GLU A 56 4.35 4.29 15.34
C GLU A 56 4.40 4.49 16.86
N ASP A 57 3.42 5.23 17.40
CA ASP A 57 3.25 5.41 18.84
C ASP A 57 2.61 4.19 19.54
N ALA A 58 1.95 3.32 18.77
CA ALA A 58 1.26 2.15 19.30
C ALA A 58 2.22 0.99 19.62
N ASP A 59 1.95 0.31 20.74
CA ASP A 59 2.62 -0.93 21.12
C ASP A 59 1.83 -2.14 20.64
N PHE A 60 2.52 -3.02 19.92
CA PHE A 60 2.01 -4.30 19.48
C PHE A 60 2.88 -5.41 20.06
N ASN A 61 2.39 -6.05 21.13
CA ASN A 61 3.09 -7.13 21.82
C ASN A 61 4.50 -6.74 22.29
N GLY A 62 4.67 -5.52 22.81
CA GLY A 62 5.97 -5.01 23.27
C GLY A 62 6.88 -4.50 22.16
N ASN A 63 6.38 -4.41 20.92
CA ASN A 63 7.14 -3.91 19.77
C ASN A 63 6.47 -2.67 19.18
N ARG A 64 7.31 -1.79 18.62
CA ARG A 64 6.89 -0.66 17.78
C ARG A 64 7.49 -0.83 16.40
N TYR A 65 6.75 -0.37 15.40
CA TYR A 65 7.14 -0.48 14.00
C TYR A 65 7.16 0.92 13.39
N ALA A 66 8.08 1.13 12.45
CA ALA A 66 8.08 2.30 11.59
C ALA A 66 7.36 1.95 10.29
N TYR A 67 6.76 2.96 9.66
CA TYR A 67 5.93 2.77 8.47
C TYR A 67 6.38 3.74 7.37
N ASP A 68 6.66 3.21 6.19
CA ASP A 68 6.77 4.03 4.97
C ASP A 68 5.48 3.84 4.16
N ILE A 69 4.73 4.91 3.94
CA ILE A 69 3.46 4.85 3.23
C ILE A 69 3.53 5.68 1.95
N ASN A 70 3.38 5.02 0.80
CA ASN A 70 3.27 5.68 -0.48
C ASN A 70 1.82 5.64 -0.99
N VAL A 71 1.26 6.82 -1.31
CA VAL A 71 -0.08 6.95 -1.87
C VAL A 71 -0.02 7.27 -3.35
N GLU A 72 -0.65 6.42 -4.16
CA GLU A 72 -0.78 6.59 -5.60
C GLU A 72 -2.24 6.77 -6.02
N ALA A 73 -2.46 7.59 -7.05
CA ALA A 73 -3.80 7.74 -7.62
C ALA A 73 -4.02 6.76 -8.78
N VAL A 74 -5.23 6.23 -8.93
CA VAL A 74 -5.57 5.29 -10.01
C VAL A 74 -5.21 5.85 -11.40
N GLN A 75 -5.39 7.15 -11.64
CA GLN A 75 -5.03 7.76 -12.92
C GLN A 75 -3.52 7.77 -13.23
N ALA A 76 -2.65 7.59 -12.24
CA ALA A 76 -1.20 7.61 -12.41
C ALA A 76 -0.62 6.22 -12.73
N ILE A 77 -1.40 5.14 -12.53
CA ILE A 77 -0.94 3.76 -12.72
C ILE A 77 -0.31 3.52 -14.10
N PRO A 78 -0.87 3.98 -15.23
CA PRO A 78 -0.26 3.73 -16.55
C PRO A 78 1.14 4.34 -16.74
N THR A 79 1.58 5.25 -15.86
CA THR A 79 2.92 5.86 -15.92
C THR A 79 3.98 5.04 -15.17
N TYR A 80 3.56 4.27 -14.17
CA TYR A 80 4.45 3.55 -13.25
C TYR A 80 4.19 2.04 -13.25
N THR A 81 3.64 1.52 -14.36
CA THR A 81 3.16 0.13 -14.49
C THR A 81 4.17 -0.89 -13.95
N GLU A 82 5.43 -0.83 -14.36
CA GLU A 82 6.43 -1.85 -13.98
C GLU A 82 6.76 -1.83 -12.48
N ASP A 83 7.05 -0.65 -11.91
CA ASP A 83 7.38 -0.49 -10.49
C ASP A 83 6.19 -0.91 -9.59
N ILE A 84 4.97 -0.58 -10.00
CA ILE A 84 3.76 -0.92 -9.26
C ILE A 84 3.39 -2.39 -9.44
N ARG A 85 3.68 -2.99 -10.60
CA ARG A 85 3.43 -4.42 -10.84
C ARG A 85 4.16 -5.28 -9.83
N GLU A 86 5.43 -5.00 -9.55
CA GLU A 86 6.19 -5.75 -8.54
C GLU A 86 5.56 -5.64 -7.15
N ILE A 87 5.04 -4.47 -6.78
CA ILE A 87 4.30 -4.26 -5.52
C ILE A 87 3.06 -5.16 -5.46
N VAL A 88 2.31 -5.26 -6.56
CA VAL A 88 1.07 -6.06 -6.62
C VAL A 88 1.38 -7.57 -6.64
N VAL A 89 2.42 -8.00 -7.36
CA VAL A 89 2.79 -9.42 -7.50
C VAL A 89 3.43 -9.97 -6.22
N SER A 90 4.32 -9.21 -5.59
CA SER A 90 5.08 -9.65 -4.42
C SER A 90 4.43 -9.26 -3.08
N GLY A 91 3.47 -8.34 -3.12
CA GLY A 91 2.84 -7.76 -1.94
C GLY A 91 1.79 -8.66 -1.29
N ILE A 92 1.45 -8.32 -0.06
CA ILE A 92 0.37 -8.93 0.72
C ILE A 92 -0.80 -7.93 0.75
N PRO A 93 -1.96 -8.26 0.12
CA PRO A 93 -3.14 -7.41 0.20
C PRO A 93 -3.68 -7.34 1.63
N ILE A 94 -3.73 -6.14 2.21
CA ILE A 94 -4.37 -5.89 3.51
C ILE A 94 -5.85 -5.56 3.31
N PHE A 95 -6.14 -4.75 2.29
CA PHE A 95 -7.48 -4.32 1.92
C PHE A 95 -7.56 -4.12 0.41
N THR A 96 -8.61 -4.63 -0.22
CA THR A 96 -8.88 -4.43 -1.64
C THR A 96 -10.38 -4.27 -1.89
N THR A 97 -10.71 -3.65 -3.01
CA THR A 97 -12.09 -3.48 -3.50
C THR A 97 -12.20 -4.03 -4.92
N ASN A 98 -13.42 -4.21 -5.44
CA ASN A 98 -13.62 -4.63 -6.83
C ASN A 98 -12.95 -3.67 -7.86
N LYS A 99 -12.74 -2.39 -7.49
CA LYS A 99 -12.00 -1.45 -8.34
C LYS A 99 -10.51 -1.76 -8.39
N PHE A 100 -9.96 -2.26 -7.28
CA PHE A 100 -8.57 -2.72 -7.24
C PHE A 100 -8.34 -3.90 -8.17
N GLU A 101 -9.24 -4.89 -8.19
CA GLU A 101 -9.14 -6.05 -9.09
C GLU A 101 -9.04 -5.67 -10.58
N THR A 102 -9.63 -4.53 -10.96
CA THR A 102 -9.52 -4.02 -12.34
C THR A 102 -8.11 -3.51 -12.62
N VAL A 103 -7.50 -2.81 -11.67
CA VAL A 103 -6.12 -2.29 -11.75
C VAL A 103 -5.12 -3.44 -11.69
N GLU A 104 -5.35 -4.41 -10.82
CA GLU A 104 -4.53 -5.63 -10.71
C GLU A 104 -4.50 -6.39 -12.04
N LYS A 105 -5.66 -6.61 -12.68
CA LYS A 105 -5.70 -7.25 -14.00
C LYS A 105 -4.92 -6.48 -15.05
N LEU A 106 -5.08 -5.16 -15.11
CA LEU A 106 -4.31 -4.31 -16.03
C LEU A 106 -2.80 -4.53 -15.85
N LEU A 107 -2.31 -4.48 -14.61
CA LEU A 107 -0.89 -4.65 -14.29
C LEU A 107 -0.37 -6.05 -14.61
N LEU A 108 -1.20 -7.08 -14.43
CA LEU A 108 -0.83 -8.47 -14.71
C LEU A 108 -0.90 -8.80 -16.22
N GLU A 109 -1.82 -8.19 -16.96
CA GLU A 109 -2.00 -8.38 -18.41
C GLU A 109 -0.95 -7.61 -19.23
N GLU A 110 -0.61 -6.37 -18.86
CA GLU A 110 0.40 -5.57 -19.58
C GLU A 110 1.79 -6.22 -19.52
N GLY A 111 2.13 -6.83 -18.39
CA GLY A 111 3.45 -7.43 -18.18
C GLY A 111 3.60 -8.88 -18.67
N GLY A 112 2.58 -9.45 -19.32
CA GLY A 112 2.63 -10.77 -19.96
C GLY A 112 2.98 -10.76 -21.44
N ASN A 113 3.22 -9.57 -22.03
CA ASN A 113 3.49 -9.41 -23.47
C ASN A 113 4.99 -9.40 -23.83
N ASP A 114 5.88 -9.55 -22.85
CA ASP A 114 7.34 -9.52 -23.03
C ASP A 114 8.01 -10.91 -23.00
N GLU A 115 7.26 -12.00 -23.20
CA GLU A 115 7.80 -13.38 -23.28
C GLU A 115 7.62 -14.03 -24.67
#